data_AF-A0A7C9LSY7-F1
#
_entry.id   AF-A0A7C9LSY7-F1
#
_cell.length_a   1.000
_cell.length_b   1.000
_cell.length_c   1.000
_cell.angle_alpha   90.00
_cell.angle_beta   90.00
_cell.angle_gamma   90.00
#
_symmetry.space_group_name_H-M   'P 1'
#
loop_
_entity.id
_entity.type
_entity.pdbx_description
1 polymer ?
#
loop_
_entity_poly.entity_id
_entity_poly.type
_entity_poly.pdbx_seq_one_letter_code
_entity_poly.pdbx_strand_id
1 'polypeptide(L)'
;MRHHLLITAVFPLLLAACGGGGTGTPTPNPIPTPNPNPNPGSAVTTRLAACPAVSNSSDPAASACLAGTYAGKTLSGADCSLTVRADGSYDYASPTLSYTSAPTAQSIRVFGHSDPQNTHQVIWLISDPMSANEPKELDFEARWGAYIQSPKLEIEATKHLAGGGRVSSACTLTL
;
A
#
# COMPACT_ATOMS: atom_id res chain seq x y z
N MET A 1 56.43 14.31 -1.86
CA MET A 1 57.37 14.37 -0.72
C MET A 1 56.67 15.03 0.47
N ARG A 2 56.86 14.46 1.67
CA ARG A 2 56.60 15.01 3.03
C ARG A 2 55.12 15.25 3.42
N HIS A 3 54.50 14.57 4.39
CA HIS A 3 54.81 14.19 5.80
C HIS A 3 54.57 15.27 6.86
N HIS A 4 53.72 14.88 7.84
CA HIS A 4 53.59 15.30 9.26
C HIS A 4 52.94 16.66 9.56
N LEU A 5 52.02 16.79 10.54
CA LEU A 5 52.17 16.63 12.01
C LEU A 5 50.72 16.62 12.62
N LEU A 6 50.17 15.65 13.39
CA LEU A 6 50.36 15.20 14.79
C LEU A 6 50.29 16.30 15.88
N ILE A 7 49.48 16.04 16.94
CA ILE A 7 49.44 16.51 18.36
C ILE A 7 47.96 16.38 18.82
N THR A 8 47.47 15.31 19.45
CA THR A 8 47.68 14.77 20.81
C THR A 8 47.45 15.78 21.94
N ALA A 9 46.30 15.67 22.63
CA ALA A 9 46.12 16.21 23.97
C ALA A 9 45.40 15.17 24.84
N VAL A 10 46.16 14.59 25.77
CA VAL A 10 45.70 13.78 26.90
C VAL A 10 45.67 14.70 28.11
N PHE A 11 44.60 14.72 28.90
CA PHE A 11 44.70 15.15 30.30
C PHE A 11 43.71 14.39 31.19
N PRO A 12 44.15 13.83 32.33
CA PRO A 12 43.37 12.96 33.20
C PRO A 12 42.74 13.72 34.38
N LEU A 13 41.71 13.15 34.99
CA LEU A 13 41.32 13.45 36.38
C LEU A 13 40.74 12.18 37.02
N LEU A 14 41.54 11.60 37.92
CA LEU A 14 41.15 10.62 38.90
C LEU A 14 40.41 11.33 40.04
N LEU A 15 39.16 10.94 40.32
CA LEU A 15 38.58 11.09 41.64
C LEU A 15 38.11 9.73 42.14
N ALA A 16 38.77 9.28 43.20
CA ALA A 16 38.30 8.21 44.06
C ALA A 16 37.14 8.73 44.91
N ALA A 17 36.05 7.96 44.98
CA ALA A 17 35.06 8.07 46.03
C ALA A 17 34.63 6.66 46.46
N CYS A 18 35.03 6.31 47.68
CA CYS A 18 34.59 5.18 48.46
C CYS A 18 33.20 5.49 49.04
N GLY A 19 32.27 4.53 49.03
CA GLY A 19 31.06 4.65 49.84
C GLY A 19 29.95 3.66 49.48
N GLY A 20 29.65 2.77 50.42
CA GLY A 20 28.27 2.34 50.67
C GLY A 20 27.83 1.04 50.01
N GLY A 21 28.01 -0.07 50.73
CA GLY A 21 27.23 -1.28 50.51
C GLY A 21 25.74 -1.00 50.81
N GLY A 22 24.89 -1.34 49.85
CA GLY A 22 23.46 -1.42 50.00
C GLY A 22 22.96 -2.55 49.12
N THR A 23 22.47 -3.62 49.73
CA THR A 23 21.80 -4.73 49.06
C THR A 23 20.50 -4.25 48.45
N GLY A 24 20.58 -3.66 47.25
CA GLY A 24 19.43 -3.36 46.40
C GLY A 24 19.08 -4.58 45.58
N THR A 25 17.90 -5.14 45.82
CA THR A 25 17.22 -6.06 44.90
C THR A 25 17.33 -5.57 43.45
N PRO A 26 17.61 -6.43 42.46
CA PRO A 26 17.67 -6.01 41.07
C PRO A 26 16.31 -5.44 40.65
N THR A 27 16.28 -4.14 40.32
CA THR A 27 15.16 -3.51 39.62
C THR A 27 14.94 -4.28 38.31
N PRO A 28 13.73 -4.80 38.04
CA PRO A 28 13.45 -5.46 36.78
C PRO A 28 13.74 -4.51 35.62
N ASN A 29 14.53 -4.98 34.65
CA ASN A 29 14.76 -4.26 33.41
C ASN A 29 13.41 -3.93 32.75
N PRO A 30 13.12 -2.68 32.34
CA PRO A 30 11.90 -2.35 31.63
C PRO A 30 11.82 -3.22 30.38
N ILE A 31 10.79 -4.06 30.30
CA ILE A 31 10.49 -4.82 29.10
C ILE A 31 10.20 -3.78 28.01
N PRO A 32 10.91 -3.78 26.86
CA PRO A 32 10.58 -2.89 25.77
C PRO A 32 9.11 -3.11 25.39
N THR A 33 8.30 -2.06 25.51
CA THR A 33 6.92 -2.08 25.00
C THR A 33 6.97 -2.45 23.52
N PRO A 34 6.24 -3.49 23.07
CA PRO A 34 6.19 -3.85 21.66
C PRO A 34 5.79 -2.63 20.84
N ASN A 35 6.61 -2.26 19.84
CA ASN A 35 6.24 -1.28 18.84
C ASN A 35 4.97 -1.81 18.13
N PRO A 36 3.85 -1.06 18.05
CA PRO A 36 2.66 -1.51 17.35
C PRO A 36 3.03 -1.82 15.89
N ASN A 37 2.84 -3.07 15.49
CA ASN A 37 2.97 -3.45 14.09
C ASN A 37 1.91 -2.67 13.30
N PRO A 38 2.25 -1.86 12.28
CA PRO A 38 1.25 -1.14 11.51
C PRO A 38 0.24 -2.14 10.92
N ASN A 39 -1.05 -1.90 11.13
CA ASN A 39 -2.09 -2.67 10.45
C ASN A 39 -1.89 -2.48 8.93
N PRO A 40 -1.83 -3.55 8.10
CA PRO A 40 -1.74 -3.43 6.64
C PRO A 40 -2.71 -2.39 6.04
N GLY A 41 -3.92 -2.25 6.61
CA GLY A 41 -4.89 -1.23 6.23
C GLY A 41 -4.41 0.22 6.40
N SER A 42 -3.69 0.52 7.48
CA SER A 42 -3.14 1.86 7.76
C SER A 42 -2.07 2.32 6.75
N ALA A 43 -1.26 1.39 6.25
CA ALA A 43 -0.27 1.68 5.22
C ALA A 43 -0.94 1.95 3.87
N VAL A 44 -2.00 1.19 3.55
CA VAL A 44 -2.79 1.38 2.34
C VAL A 44 -3.52 2.73 2.36
N THR A 45 -4.23 3.06 3.44
CA THR A 45 -4.94 4.34 3.55
C THR A 45 -4.00 5.54 3.51
N THR A 46 -2.83 5.45 4.13
CA THR A 46 -1.80 6.51 4.05
C THR A 46 -1.34 6.73 2.61
N ARG A 47 -1.08 5.65 1.86
CA ARG A 47 -0.68 5.73 0.44
C ARG A 47 -1.79 6.32 -0.42
N LEU A 48 -3.01 5.85 -0.26
CA LEU A 48 -4.14 6.31 -1.06
C LEU A 48 -4.54 7.76 -0.75
N ALA A 49 -4.39 8.20 0.50
CA ALA A 49 -4.64 9.60 0.88
C ALA A 49 -3.64 10.59 0.22
N ALA A 50 -2.47 10.11 -0.19
CA ALA A 50 -1.48 10.92 -0.92
C ALA A 50 -1.79 11.06 -2.43
N CYS A 51 -2.84 10.38 -2.93
CA CYS A 51 -3.28 10.55 -4.30
C CYS A 51 -3.82 11.96 -4.57
N PRO A 52 -3.63 12.52 -5.78
CA PRO A 52 -4.18 13.83 -6.11
C PRO A 52 -5.71 13.80 -6.07
N ALA A 53 -6.34 14.77 -5.39
CA ALA A 53 -7.79 14.94 -5.37
C ALA A 53 -8.27 15.50 -6.73
N VAL A 54 -8.64 14.60 -7.64
CA VAL A 54 -9.13 14.91 -8.99
C VAL A 54 -10.37 14.09 -9.31
N SER A 55 -11.15 14.53 -10.28
CA SER A 55 -12.35 13.80 -10.73
C SER A 55 -12.19 13.38 -12.19
N ASN A 56 -12.52 12.11 -12.49
CA ASN A 56 -12.58 11.53 -13.82
C ASN A 56 -11.34 11.75 -14.70
N SER A 57 -10.14 11.64 -14.11
CA SER A 57 -8.89 11.77 -14.85
C SER A 57 -8.56 10.51 -15.63
N SER A 58 -8.12 10.65 -16.88
CA SER A 58 -7.54 9.56 -17.69
C SER A 58 -6.00 9.60 -17.74
N ASP A 59 -5.37 10.61 -17.13
CA ASP A 59 -3.91 10.74 -17.05
C ASP A 59 -3.32 9.63 -16.15
N PRO A 60 -2.45 8.75 -16.66
CA PRO A 60 -1.80 7.72 -15.85
C PRO A 60 -1.07 8.26 -14.62
N ALA A 61 -0.52 9.49 -14.70
CA ALA A 61 0.17 10.12 -13.57
C ALA A 61 -0.77 10.39 -12.39
N ALA A 62 -2.06 10.64 -12.64
CA ALA A 62 -3.05 10.84 -11.58
C ALA A 62 -3.26 9.57 -10.74
N SER A 63 -3.16 8.40 -11.36
CA SER A 63 -3.31 7.09 -10.71
C SER A 63 -1.98 6.48 -10.22
N ALA A 64 -0.82 7.12 -10.44
CA ALA A 64 0.48 6.53 -10.10
C ALA A 64 0.66 6.26 -8.59
N CYS A 65 -0.04 7.03 -7.74
CA CYS A 65 -0.11 6.82 -6.29
C CYS A 65 -0.70 5.46 -5.89
N LEU A 66 -1.44 4.79 -6.78
CA LEU A 66 -1.99 3.46 -6.55
C LEU A 66 -0.92 2.38 -6.57
N ALA A 67 0.30 2.68 -7.03
CA ALA A 67 1.37 1.70 -7.12
C ALA A 67 1.64 1.02 -5.77
N GLY A 68 1.66 -0.31 -5.79
CA GLY A 68 1.83 -1.15 -4.61
C GLY A 68 0.96 -2.39 -4.67
N THR A 69 1.11 -3.22 -3.65
CA THR A 69 0.32 -4.45 -3.49
C THR A 69 -0.83 -4.25 -2.52
N TYR A 70 -1.97 -4.82 -2.87
CA TYR A 70 -3.20 -4.90 -2.11
C TYR A 70 -3.53 -6.38 -1.93
N ALA A 71 -3.32 -6.90 -0.72
CA ALA A 71 -3.64 -8.28 -0.38
C ALA A 71 -4.96 -8.30 0.39
N GLY A 72 -5.91 -9.13 -0.06
CA GLY A 72 -7.25 -9.19 0.51
C GLY A 72 -7.81 -10.61 0.51
N LYS A 73 -9.12 -10.70 0.70
CA LYS A 73 -9.87 -11.95 0.68
C LYS A 73 -10.98 -11.90 -0.35
N THR A 74 -11.22 -13.02 -1.02
CA THR A 74 -12.44 -13.21 -1.83
C THR A 74 -13.66 -13.38 -0.92
N LEU A 75 -14.86 -13.39 -1.51
CA LEU A 75 -16.09 -13.70 -0.77
C LEU A 75 -16.07 -15.08 -0.11
N SER A 76 -15.36 -16.05 -0.70
CA SER A 76 -15.17 -17.39 -0.14
C SER A 76 -14.08 -17.45 0.95
N GLY A 77 -13.43 -16.34 1.28
CA GLY A 77 -12.36 -16.26 2.28
C GLY A 77 -10.98 -16.69 1.77
N ALA A 78 -10.83 -16.96 0.48
CA ALA A 78 -9.53 -17.30 -0.11
C ALA A 78 -8.67 -16.05 -0.32
N ASP A 79 -7.35 -16.22 -0.34
CA ASP A 79 -6.43 -15.12 -0.61
C ASP A 79 -6.58 -14.59 -2.03
N CYS A 80 -6.52 -13.27 -2.17
CA CYS A 80 -6.45 -12.59 -3.45
C CYS A 80 -5.51 -11.39 -3.35
N SER A 81 -4.97 -10.96 -4.48
CA SER A 81 -4.09 -9.80 -4.52
C SER A 81 -4.19 -9.03 -5.83
N LEU A 82 -3.98 -7.72 -5.72
CA LEU A 82 -3.73 -6.83 -6.83
C LEU A 82 -2.36 -6.17 -6.60
N THR A 83 -1.48 -6.20 -7.59
CA THR A 83 -0.25 -5.39 -7.58
C THR A 83 -0.30 -4.40 -8.72
N VAL A 84 -0.30 -3.12 -8.39
CA VAL A 84 -0.30 -2.00 -9.35
C VAL A 84 1.12 -1.45 -9.46
N ARG A 85 1.57 -1.20 -10.69
CA ARG A 85 2.84 -0.53 -10.99
C ARG A 85 2.61 0.94 -11.29
N ALA A 86 3.66 1.76 -11.24
CA ALA A 86 3.55 3.21 -11.43
C ALA A 86 3.05 3.64 -12.82
N ASP A 87 3.22 2.79 -13.84
CA ASP A 87 2.70 2.99 -15.20
C ASP A 87 1.21 2.59 -15.35
N GLY A 88 0.58 2.14 -14.25
CA GLY A 88 -0.79 1.65 -14.22
C GLY A 88 -0.96 0.23 -14.77
N SER A 89 0.11 -0.46 -15.13
CA SER A 89 0.05 -1.91 -15.34
C SER A 89 -0.15 -2.65 -14.02
N TYR A 90 -0.78 -3.81 -14.08
CA TYR A 90 -1.17 -4.52 -12.87
C TYR A 90 -1.22 -6.03 -13.05
N ASP A 91 -1.03 -6.74 -11.94
CA ASP A 91 -1.27 -8.17 -11.81
C ASP A 91 -2.42 -8.40 -10.84
N TYR A 92 -3.38 -9.21 -11.23
CA TYR A 92 -4.42 -9.71 -10.35
C TYR A 92 -4.27 -11.21 -10.16
N ALA A 93 -4.47 -11.68 -8.93
CA ALA A 93 -4.46 -13.10 -8.61
C ALA A 93 -5.52 -13.45 -7.55
N SER A 94 -6.32 -14.45 -7.84
CA SER A 94 -7.20 -15.18 -6.94
C SER A 94 -7.25 -16.66 -7.37
N PRO A 95 -7.85 -17.57 -6.60
CA PRO A 95 -7.95 -18.98 -7.00
C PRO A 95 -8.73 -19.21 -8.29
N THR A 96 -9.63 -18.30 -8.65
CA THR A 96 -10.52 -18.44 -9.82
C THR A 96 -10.10 -17.57 -11.00
N LEU A 97 -9.23 -16.58 -10.78
CA LEU A 97 -8.82 -15.63 -11.81
C LEU A 97 -7.41 -15.11 -11.55
N SER A 98 -6.52 -15.26 -12.51
CA SER A 98 -5.24 -14.58 -12.50
C SER A 98 -4.87 -14.08 -13.89
N TYR A 99 -4.42 -12.84 -13.98
CA TYR A 99 -3.91 -12.26 -15.21
C TYR A 99 -3.02 -11.04 -14.93
N THR A 100 -2.15 -10.75 -15.89
CA THR A 100 -1.41 -9.49 -15.98
C THR A 100 -2.04 -8.61 -17.05
N SER A 101 -2.10 -7.30 -16.81
CA SER A 101 -2.57 -6.30 -17.75
C SER A 101 -1.58 -5.15 -17.86
N ALA A 102 -1.20 -4.83 -19.09
CA ALA A 102 -0.44 -3.65 -19.43
C ALA A 102 -1.35 -2.78 -20.29
N PRO A 103 -1.87 -1.65 -19.77
CA PRO A 103 -2.90 -0.94 -20.49
C PRO A 103 -2.29 -0.17 -21.66
N THR A 104 -2.93 -0.29 -22.81
CA THR A 104 -2.52 0.26 -24.10
C THR A 104 -2.98 1.72 -24.25
N ALA A 105 -2.61 2.35 -25.36
CA ALA A 105 -3.13 3.66 -25.74
C ALA A 105 -4.66 3.65 -25.98
N GLN A 106 -5.27 2.48 -26.14
CA GLN A 106 -6.71 2.31 -26.34
C GLN A 106 -7.45 1.94 -25.06
N SER A 107 -6.73 1.71 -23.95
CA SER A 107 -7.38 1.42 -22.67
C SER A 107 -8.14 2.65 -22.17
N ILE A 108 -9.35 2.41 -21.72
CA ILE A 108 -10.16 3.37 -20.98
C ILE A 108 -9.62 3.42 -19.56
N ARG A 109 -9.31 4.62 -19.08
CA ARG A 109 -8.81 4.87 -17.72
C ARG A 109 -9.65 5.96 -17.08
N VAL A 110 -10.14 5.69 -15.89
CA VAL A 110 -10.85 6.67 -15.08
C VAL A 110 -10.30 6.60 -13.66
N PHE A 111 -9.73 7.70 -13.20
CA PHE A 111 -9.26 7.86 -11.84
C PHE A 111 -10.01 9.01 -11.16
N GLY A 112 -10.44 8.78 -9.93
CA GLY A 112 -11.03 9.79 -9.07
C GLY A 112 -10.55 9.65 -7.64
N HIS A 113 -10.28 10.76 -6.99
CA HIS A 113 -10.08 10.83 -5.54
C HIS A 113 -10.84 12.05 -5.01
N SER A 114 -11.68 11.81 -4.01
CA SER A 114 -12.33 12.86 -3.22
C SER A 114 -12.00 12.66 -1.75
N ASP A 115 -11.79 13.75 -1.01
CA ASP A 115 -11.40 13.77 0.40
C ASP A 115 -12.21 14.78 1.26
N PRO A 116 -13.51 15.03 1.00
CA PRO A 116 -14.26 16.04 1.76
C PRO A 116 -14.26 15.72 3.25
N GLN A 117 -13.83 16.69 4.06
CA GLN A 117 -13.84 16.58 5.53
C GLN A 117 -13.14 15.31 6.04
N ASN A 118 -12.01 14.92 5.43
CA ASN A 118 -11.26 13.71 5.79
C ASN A 118 -12.08 12.41 5.62
N THR A 119 -13.00 12.42 4.65
CA THR A 119 -13.69 11.22 4.15
C THR A 119 -13.21 10.96 2.75
N HIS A 120 -12.45 9.89 2.58
CA HIS A 120 -11.80 9.57 1.33
C HIS A 120 -12.61 8.57 0.51
N GLN A 121 -12.69 8.82 -0.79
CA GLN A 121 -13.10 7.85 -1.79
C GLN A 121 -12.11 7.91 -2.94
N VAL A 122 -11.48 6.77 -3.24
CA VAL A 122 -10.62 6.58 -4.42
C VAL A 122 -11.29 5.57 -5.32
N ILE A 123 -11.46 5.94 -6.59
CA ILE A 123 -11.99 5.08 -7.65
C ILE A 123 -10.94 5.01 -8.75
N TRP A 124 -10.67 3.80 -9.21
CA TRP A 124 -9.88 3.58 -10.40
C TRP A 124 -10.52 2.48 -11.24
N LEU A 125 -10.92 2.83 -12.44
CA LEU A 125 -11.43 1.92 -13.45
C LEU A 125 -10.43 1.88 -14.59
N ILE A 126 -10.08 0.68 -15.01
CA ILE A 126 -9.27 0.46 -16.19
C ILE A 126 -9.84 -0.70 -17.00
N SER A 127 -10.08 -0.43 -18.28
CA SER A 127 -10.66 -1.39 -19.22
C SER A 127 -9.87 -1.35 -20.53
N ASP A 128 -9.52 -2.51 -21.06
CA ASP A 128 -8.94 -2.64 -22.40
C ASP A 128 -9.87 -3.45 -23.31
N PRO A 129 -10.96 -2.84 -23.82
CA PRO A 129 -11.94 -3.52 -24.65
C PRO A 129 -11.39 -3.88 -26.04
N MET A 130 -10.29 -3.25 -26.45
CA MET A 130 -9.75 -3.34 -27.81
C MET A 130 -8.57 -4.31 -27.93
N SER A 131 -8.04 -4.81 -26.81
CA SER A 131 -7.04 -5.88 -26.83
C SER A 131 -7.60 -7.11 -27.53
N ALA A 132 -7.01 -7.45 -28.69
CA ALA A 132 -7.57 -8.37 -29.69
C ALA A 132 -7.85 -9.80 -29.18
N ASN A 133 -7.35 -10.15 -27.99
CA ASN A 133 -7.62 -11.42 -27.34
C ASN A 133 -7.71 -11.18 -25.83
N GLU A 134 -8.92 -11.36 -25.29
CA GLU A 134 -9.25 -11.33 -23.87
C GLU A 134 -9.21 -9.92 -23.23
N PRO A 135 -10.20 -9.05 -23.54
CA PRO A 135 -10.41 -7.81 -22.82
C PRO A 135 -10.38 -8.00 -21.30
N LYS A 136 -9.71 -7.07 -20.62
CA LYS A 136 -9.57 -7.07 -19.17
C LYS A 136 -10.14 -5.79 -18.60
N GLU A 137 -10.80 -5.95 -17.47
CA GLU A 137 -11.39 -4.87 -16.70
C GLU A 137 -10.96 -5.02 -15.24
N LEU A 138 -10.66 -3.89 -14.62
CA LEU A 138 -10.39 -3.80 -13.20
C LEU A 138 -11.09 -2.57 -12.66
N ASP A 139 -11.94 -2.80 -11.67
CA ASP A 139 -12.55 -1.77 -10.85
C ASP A 139 -11.91 -1.82 -9.47
N PHE A 140 -11.44 -0.67 -9.01
CA PHE A 140 -10.83 -0.47 -7.70
C PHE A 140 -11.59 0.64 -7.01
N GLU A 141 -12.15 0.36 -5.84
CA GLU A 141 -12.82 1.35 -5.00
C GLU A 141 -12.34 1.24 -3.56
N ALA A 142 -11.85 2.34 -3.00
CA ALA A 142 -11.45 2.41 -1.60
C ALA A 142 -12.19 3.55 -0.91
N ARG A 143 -12.75 3.27 0.28
CA ARG A 143 -13.46 4.25 1.12
C ARG A 143 -13.03 4.14 2.56
N TRP A 144 -12.63 5.26 3.16
CA TRP A 144 -12.20 5.33 4.56
C TRP A 144 -12.33 6.76 5.11
N GLY A 145 -12.13 6.95 6.42
CA GLY A 145 -12.12 8.26 7.06
C GLY A 145 -13.26 8.50 8.05
N ALA A 146 -13.44 9.77 8.44
CA ALA A 146 -14.18 10.17 9.64
C ALA A 146 -15.65 9.69 9.71
N TYR A 147 -16.31 9.51 8.56
CA TYR A 147 -17.72 9.12 8.48
C TYR A 147 -17.97 7.74 7.85
N ILE A 148 -16.91 6.94 7.67
CA ILE A 148 -17.02 5.60 7.08
C ILE A 148 -17.02 4.54 8.20
N GLN A 149 -18.16 3.89 8.39
CA GLN A 149 -18.33 2.87 9.44
C GLN A 149 -17.58 1.56 9.14
N SER A 150 -17.43 1.23 7.86
CA SER A 150 -16.75 0.01 7.40
C SER A 150 -15.71 0.39 6.34
N PRO A 151 -14.52 0.85 6.75
CA PRO A 151 -13.45 1.19 5.83
C PRO A 151 -13.05 -0.04 5.03
N LYS A 152 -13.10 0.05 3.71
CA LYS A 152 -12.79 -1.07 2.84
C LYS A 152 -12.24 -0.63 1.50
N LEU A 153 -11.50 -1.55 0.91
CA LEU A 153 -11.07 -1.52 -0.46
C LEU A 153 -11.65 -2.73 -1.17
N GLU A 154 -12.31 -2.50 -2.29
CA GLU A 154 -12.93 -3.50 -3.14
C GLU A 154 -12.25 -3.46 -4.51
N ILE A 155 -11.90 -4.64 -5.00
CA ILE A 155 -11.31 -4.84 -6.32
C ILE A 155 -12.19 -5.85 -7.04
N GLU A 156 -12.75 -5.47 -8.19
CA GLU A 156 -13.38 -6.39 -9.11
C GLU A 156 -12.49 -6.53 -10.35
N ALA A 157 -11.99 -7.74 -10.58
CA ALA A 157 -11.21 -8.06 -11.76
C ALA A 157 -12.04 -8.94 -12.69
N THR A 158 -12.12 -8.55 -13.96
CA THR A 158 -12.85 -9.29 -15.00
C THR A 158 -11.93 -9.57 -16.18
N LYS A 159 -12.03 -10.80 -16.70
CA LYS A 159 -11.41 -11.24 -17.94
C LYS A 159 -12.48 -11.76 -18.88
N HIS A 160 -12.59 -11.16 -20.05
CA HIS A 160 -13.48 -11.62 -21.11
C HIS A 160 -12.83 -12.76 -21.88
N LEU A 161 -13.60 -13.80 -22.19
CA LEU A 161 -13.15 -15.01 -22.88
C LEU A 161 -13.51 -14.94 -24.36
N ALA A 162 -12.74 -15.65 -25.18
CA ALA A 162 -13.13 -15.90 -26.57
C ALA A 162 -14.52 -16.55 -26.62
N GLY A 163 -15.40 -16.06 -27.52
CA GLY A 163 -16.78 -16.54 -27.63
C GLY A 163 -17.79 -15.82 -26.73
N GLY A 164 -17.41 -14.73 -26.05
CA GLY A 164 -18.35 -13.83 -25.37
C GLY A 164 -18.66 -14.17 -23.90
N GLY A 165 -17.95 -15.13 -23.32
CA GLY A 165 -18.00 -15.40 -21.87
C GLY A 165 -17.14 -14.41 -21.07
N ARG A 166 -17.30 -14.40 -19.74
CA ARG A 166 -16.40 -13.68 -18.82
C ARG A 166 -16.16 -14.46 -17.54
N VAL A 167 -14.99 -14.25 -16.94
CA VAL A 167 -14.64 -14.72 -15.59
C VAL A 167 -14.34 -13.50 -14.75
N SER A 168 -14.98 -13.39 -13.59
CA SER A 168 -14.80 -12.27 -12.67
C SER A 168 -14.43 -12.77 -11.28
N SER A 169 -13.69 -11.96 -10.54
CA SER A 169 -13.32 -12.25 -9.16
C SER A 169 -13.26 -10.94 -8.36
N ALA A 170 -13.92 -10.94 -7.19
CA ALA A 170 -13.91 -9.84 -6.26
C ALA A 170 -12.92 -10.10 -5.12
N CYS A 171 -12.12 -9.09 -4.78
CA CYS A 171 -11.16 -9.10 -3.68
C CYS A 171 -11.44 -7.92 -2.75
N THR A 172 -11.55 -8.18 -1.45
CA THR A 172 -11.83 -7.16 -0.44
C THR A 172 -10.72 -7.10 0.59
N LEU A 173 -10.34 -5.87 0.97
CA LEU A 173 -9.40 -5.58 2.04
C LEU A 173 -10.08 -4.65 3.06
N THR A 174 -9.94 -4.95 4.35
CA THR A 174 -10.31 -4.03 5.43
C THR A 174 -9.23 -2.96 5.59
N LEU A 175 -9.65 -1.69 5.66
CA LEU A 175 -8.76 -0.53 5.73
C LEU A 175 -8.59 0.03 7.15
#